data_AF-A0A1H4AAJ8-F1
#
_entry.id   AF-A0A1H4AAJ8-F1
#
_cell.length_a   1.000
_cell.length_b   1.000
_cell.length_c   1.000
_cell.angle_alpha   90.00
_cell.angle_beta   90.00
_cell.angle_gamma   90.00
#
_symmetry.space_group_name_H-M   'P 1'
#
loop_
_entity.id
_entity.type
_entity.pdbx_description
1 polymer ?
#
loop_
_entity_poly.entity_id
_entity_poly.type
_entity_poly.pdbx_seq_one_letter_code
_entity_poly.pdbx_strand_id
1 'polypeptide(L)'
;MKYEDLKILDELREKGSISEEEYQREKEKILNDQENTLSNAGKKPLFGLEENTYLMLMHLTQFAGAIVPLAGFIIPILMWTTNKDNNPNVDKHGKNILNCMISYAIYAVVLCITVIGIPVAVVLGVLYAVFVVIATVKANNGEYWKYPFTIQFIK
;
A
#
# COMPACT_ATOMS: atom_id res chain seq x y z
N MET A 1 -8.16 24.36 19.03
CA MET A 1 -7.85 23.17 19.86
C MET A 1 -6.36 23.03 20.11
N LYS A 2 -5.49 22.82 19.13
CA LYS A 2 -4.05 22.53 19.40
C LYS A 2 -3.22 23.71 19.96
N TYR A 3 -3.56 24.96 19.66
CA TYR A 3 -2.96 26.13 20.34
C TYR A 3 -3.43 26.26 21.79
N GLU A 4 -4.67 25.84 22.10
CA GLU A 4 -5.11 25.73 23.49
C GLU A 4 -4.29 24.69 24.24
N ASP A 5 -3.96 23.54 23.63
CA ASP A 5 -3.16 22.48 24.30
C ASP A 5 -1.75 22.97 24.66
N LEU A 6 -1.08 23.70 23.75
CA LEU A 6 0.22 24.33 24.03
C LEU A 6 0.12 25.40 25.13
N LYS A 7 -0.97 26.18 25.13
CA LYS A 7 -1.23 27.21 26.14
C LYS A 7 -1.48 26.60 27.52
N ILE A 8 -2.22 25.50 27.59
CA ILE A 8 -2.44 24.74 28.83
C ILE A 8 -1.12 24.18 29.35
N LEU A 9 -0.27 23.65 28.46
CA LEU A 9 1.04 23.11 28.85
C LEU A 9 1.96 24.21 29.41
N ASP A 10 1.98 25.39 28.77
CA ASP A 10 2.71 26.56 29.27
C ASP A 10 2.18 27.03 30.63
N GLU A 11 0.86 27.04 30.82
CA GLU A 11 0.21 27.43 32.08
C GLU A 11 0.52 26.43 33.22
N LEU A 12 0.54 25.14 32.92
CA LEU A 12 0.92 24.09 33.89
C LEU A 12 2.38 24.21 34.32
N ARG A 13 3.28 24.57 33.39
CA ARG A 13 4.69 24.85 33.69
C ARG A 13 4.82 26.10 34.57
N GLU A 14 4.13 27.19 34.22
CA GLU A 14 4.18 28.45 34.98
C GLU A 14 3.66 28.28 36.42
N LYS A 15 2.64 27.44 36.61
CA LYS A 15 2.13 27.06 37.94
C LYS A 15 3.04 26.09 38.69
N GLY A 16 4.16 25.65 38.09
CA GLY A 16 5.06 24.65 38.66
C GLY A 16 4.43 23.28 38.87
N SER A 17 3.31 22.99 38.20
CA SER A 17 2.58 21.72 38.33
C SER A 17 3.23 20.58 37.55
N ILE A 18 4.12 20.90 36.61
CA ILE A 18 4.92 19.97 35.83
C ILE A 18 6.39 20.43 35.81
N SER A 19 7.31 19.47 35.67
CA SER A 19 8.74 19.76 35.52
C SER A 19 9.08 20.28 34.11
N GLU A 20 10.22 20.96 33.97
CA GLU A 20 10.71 21.41 32.66
C GLU A 20 10.93 20.22 31.70
N GLU A 21 11.39 19.08 32.23
CA GLU A 21 11.58 17.85 31.44
C GLU A 21 10.26 17.28 30.92
N GLU A 22 9.20 17.26 31.74
CA GLU A 22 7.86 16.83 31.33
C GLU A 22 7.24 17.80 30.33
N TYR A 23 7.43 19.10 30.53
CA TYR A 23 7.00 20.13 29.59
C TYR A 23 7.63 19.93 28.20
N GLN A 24 8.95 19.73 28.12
CA GLN A 24 9.62 19.54 26.84
C GLN A 24 9.17 18.24 26.15
N ARG A 25 9.05 17.14 26.91
CA ARG A 25 8.57 15.85 26.38
C ARG A 25 7.17 15.95 25.77
N GLU A 26 6.24 16.59 26.48
CA GLU A 26 4.85 16.66 26.03
C GLU A 26 4.67 17.68 24.90
N LYS A 27 5.43 18.79 24.94
CA LYS A 27 5.51 19.75 23.84
C LYS A 27 6.04 19.09 22.57
N GLU A 28 7.09 18.28 22.67
CA GLU A 28 7.66 17.56 21.54
C GLU A 28 6.66 16.55 20.95
N LYS A 29 5.88 15.84 21.78
CA LYS A 29 4.78 14.97 21.30
C LYS A 29 3.70 15.75 20.57
N ILE A 30 3.25 16.89 21.11
CA ILE A 30 2.21 17.73 20.48
C ILE A 30 2.70 18.26 19.13
N LEU A 31 3.97 18.69 19.06
CA LEU A 31 4.60 19.17 17.83
C LEU A 31 4.77 18.06 16.80
N ASN A 32 5.25 16.88 17.18
CA ASN A 32 5.39 15.73 16.29
C ASN A 32 4.03 15.21 15.79
N ASP A 33 3.00 15.20 16.65
CA ASP A 33 1.64 14.88 16.23
C ASP A 33 1.06 15.94 15.29
N GLN A 34 1.40 17.22 15.49
CA GLN A 34 1.05 18.32 14.59
C GLN A 34 1.74 18.17 13.22
N GLU A 35 3.01 17.81 13.17
CA GLU A 35 3.75 17.55 11.93
C GLU A 35 3.16 16.35 11.18
N ASN A 36 2.86 15.25 11.88
CA ASN A 36 2.18 14.08 11.30
C ASN A 36 0.75 14.40 10.82
N THR A 37 -0.01 15.21 11.56
CA THR A 37 -1.36 15.60 11.18
C THR A 37 -1.35 16.53 9.97
N LEU A 38 -0.44 17.51 9.92
CA LEU A 38 -0.33 18.45 8.80
C LEU A 38 0.24 17.80 7.54
N SER A 39 1.17 16.85 7.67
CA SER A 39 1.64 15.99 6.58
C SER A 39 0.50 15.16 5.98
N ASN A 40 -0.42 14.66 6.82
CA ASN A 40 -1.57 13.85 6.40
C ASN A 40 -2.81 14.67 5.97
N ALA A 41 -2.92 15.95 6.37
CA ALA A 41 -4.08 16.79 6.04
C ALA A 41 -4.19 17.13 4.54
N GLY A 42 -3.12 16.95 3.76
CA GLY A 42 -3.09 17.18 2.30
C GLY A 42 -3.36 15.96 1.42
N LYS A 43 -3.45 14.73 1.96
CA LYS A 43 -3.64 13.49 1.17
C LYS A 43 -4.92 12.77 1.58
N LYS A 44 -6.05 13.04 0.93
CA LYS A 44 -7.19 12.10 0.95
C LYS A 44 -7.76 11.95 -0.45
N PRO A 45 -7.26 10.95 -1.19
CA PRO A 45 -7.98 9.69 -1.24
C PRO A 45 -7.05 8.46 -1.31
N LEU A 46 -7.30 7.54 -0.37
CA LEU A 46 -6.81 6.15 -0.27
C LEU A 46 -7.81 5.34 0.58
N PHE A 47 -9.10 5.67 0.49
CA PHE A 47 -10.15 5.22 1.42
C PHE A 47 -9.86 5.51 2.90
N GLY A 48 -9.04 6.54 3.18
CA GLY A 48 -8.64 6.90 4.55
C GLY A 48 -7.55 6.02 5.16
N LEU A 49 -6.94 5.14 4.36
CA LEU A 49 -5.82 4.30 4.78
C LEU A 49 -4.48 5.04 4.62
N GLU A 50 -3.48 4.61 5.39
CA GLU A 50 -2.08 4.98 5.17
C GLU A 50 -1.63 4.49 3.78
N GLU A 51 -0.72 5.23 3.14
CA GLU A 51 -0.17 4.89 1.82
C GLU A 51 0.39 3.47 1.74
N ASN A 52 1.28 3.10 2.66
CA ASN A 52 1.90 1.77 2.65
C ASN A 52 0.87 0.65 2.85
N THR A 53 -0.09 0.86 3.76
CA THR A 53 -1.21 -0.07 3.98
C THR A 53 -2.06 -0.22 2.72
N TYR A 54 -2.38 0.89 2.05
CA TYR A 54 -3.14 0.88 0.80
C TYR A 54 -2.42 0.10 -0.30
N LEU A 55 -1.13 0.38 -0.49
CA LEU A 55 -0.29 -0.29 -1.50
C LEU A 55 -0.16 -1.78 -1.20
N MET A 56 0.08 -2.15 0.06
CA MET A 56 0.08 -3.54 0.53
C MET A 56 -1.24 -4.24 0.15
N LEU A 57 -2.39 -3.66 0.49
CA LEU A 57 -3.70 -4.24 0.18
C LEU A 57 -3.93 -4.36 -1.32
N MET A 58 -3.46 -3.39 -2.11
CA MET A 58 -3.56 -3.45 -3.57
C MET A 58 -2.82 -4.67 -4.15
N HIS A 59 -1.68 -5.08 -3.58
CA HIS A 59 -1.03 -6.34 -3.94
C HIS A 59 -1.77 -7.55 -3.37
N LEU A 60 -2.12 -7.52 -2.09
CA LEU A 60 -2.73 -8.66 -1.40
C LEU A 60 -4.09 -9.07 -2.00
N THR A 61 -4.89 -8.10 -2.43
CA THR A 61 -6.22 -8.33 -3.03
C THR A 61 -6.16 -9.10 -4.34
N GLN A 62 -4.99 -9.30 -4.95
CA GLN A 62 -4.82 -10.24 -6.06
C GLN A 62 -5.22 -11.67 -5.68
N PHE A 63 -5.14 -12.05 -4.39
CA PHE A 63 -5.59 -13.34 -3.89
C PHE A 63 -7.11 -13.44 -3.66
N ALA A 64 -7.88 -12.34 -3.79
CA ALA A 64 -9.33 -12.38 -3.60
C ALA A 64 -10.03 -13.36 -4.56
N GLY A 65 -9.39 -13.68 -5.69
CA GLY A 65 -9.81 -14.69 -6.64
C GLY A 65 -9.97 -16.10 -6.05
N ALA A 66 -9.29 -16.40 -4.95
CA ALA A 66 -9.41 -17.67 -4.23
C ALA A 66 -10.74 -17.83 -3.49
N ILE A 67 -11.42 -16.71 -3.16
CA ILE A 67 -12.72 -16.71 -2.47
C ILE A 67 -13.85 -16.48 -3.49
N VAL A 68 -13.74 -15.42 -4.29
CA VAL A 68 -14.71 -15.07 -5.32
C VAL A 68 -14.00 -15.07 -6.67
N PRO A 69 -14.39 -15.94 -7.63
CA PRO A 69 -13.80 -15.94 -8.96
C PRO A 69 -13.79 -14.54 -9.57
N LEU A 70 -12.71 -14.20 -10.30
CA LEU A 70 -12.45 -12.89 -10.91
C LEU A 70 -12.18 -11.71 -9.94
N ALA A 71 -12.52 -11.81 -8.66
CA ALA A 71 -12.29 -10.72 -7.70
C ALA A 71 -10.81 -10.36 -7.58
N GLY A 72 -9.91 -11.34 -7.71
CA GLY A 72 -8.46 -11.14 -7.73
C GLY A 72 -7.92 -10.31 -8.89
N PHE A 73 -8.72 -10.09 -9.94
CA PHE A 73 -8.41 -9.15 -11.02
C PHE A 73 -9.10 -7.80 -10.78
N ILE A 74 -10.40 -7.84 -10.45
CA ILE A 74 -11.24 -6.65 -10.40
C ILE A 74 -10.86 -5.72 -9.25
N ILE A 75 -10.69 -6.26 -8.03
CA ILE A 75 -10.44 -5.46 -6.82
C ILE A 75 -9.15 -4.63 -6.92
N PRO A 76 -7.96 -5.20 -7.22
CA PRO A 76 -6.73 -4.41 -7.31
C PRO A 76 -6.76 -3.39 -8.45
N ILE A 77 -7.45 -3.69 -9.57
CA ILE A 77 -7.65 -2.73 -10.67
C ILE A 77 -8.52 -1.57 -10.19
N LEU A 78 -9.63 -1.85 -9.50
CA LEU A 78 -10.51 -0.81 -8.97
C LEU A 78 -9.79 0.07 -7.94
N MET A 79 -8.98 -0.53 -7.06
CA MET A 79 -8.12 0.22 -6.13
C MET A 79 -7.17 1.15 -6.90
N TRP A 80 -6.45 0.63 -7.89
CA TRP A 80 -5.54 1.42 -8.71
C TRP A 80 -6.26 2.55 -9.45
N THR A 81 -7.34 2.27 -10.19
CA THR A 81 -8.02 3.28 -11.02
C THR A 81 -8.67 4.38 -10.21
N THR A 82 -9.11 4.08 -8.99
CA THR A 82 -9.73 5.08 -8.09
C THR A 82 -8.72 6.08 -7.54
N ASN A 83 -7.46 5.66 -7.32
CA ASN A 83 -6.48 6.49 -6.60
C ASN A 83 -5.19 6.80 -7.37
N LYS A 84 -5.02 6.31 -8.60
CA LYS A 84 -3.84 6.57 -9.45
C LYS A 84 -3.55 8.05 -9.70
N ASP A 85 -4.59 8.87 -9.90
CA ASP A 85 -4.42 10.29 -10.21
C ASP A 85 -4.11 11.12 -8.95
N ASN A 86 -4.36 10.54 -7.77
CA ASN A 86 -4.19 11.19 -6.48
C ASN A 86 -2.89 10.81 -5.78
N ASN A 87 -2.30 9.66 -6.11
CA ASN A 87 -1.09 9.17 -5.48
C ASN A 87 -0.14 8.54 -6.53
N PRO A 88 1.03 9.15 -6.80
CA PRO A 88 2.00 8.60 -7.76
C PRO A 88 2.50 7.20 -7.44
N ASN A 89 2.60 6.83 -6.15
CA ASN A 89 2.98 5.47 -5.75
C ASN A 89 1.86 4.48 -6.04
N VAL A 90 0.58 4.87 -5.89
CA VAL A 90 -0.54 4.03 -6.33
C VAL A 90 -0.48 3.79 -7.83
N ASP A 91 -0.22 4.82 -8.64
CA ASP A 91 -0.08 4.63 -10.09
C ASP A 91 1.10 3.70 -10.43
N LYS A 92 2.25 3.92 -9.81
CA LYS A 92 3.46 3.11 -10.00
C LYS A 92 3.25 1.63 -9.64
N HIS A 93 2.64 1.35 -8.49
CA HIS A 93 2.35 -0.01 -8.05
C HIS A 93 1.25 -0.66 -8.89
N GLY A 94 0.19 0.09 -9.22
CA GLY A 94 -0.92 -0.41 -10.03
C GLY A 94 -0.53 -0.77 -11.46
N LYS A 95 0.33 0.03 -12.13
CA LYS A 95 0.91 -0.33 -13.43
C LYS A 95 1.73 -1.62 -13.36
N ASN A 96 2.53 -1.79 -12.30
CA ASN A 96 3.32 -2.99 -12.06
C ASN A 96 2.43 -4.23 -11.85
N ILE A 97 1.37 -4.10 -11.04
CA ILE A 97 0.34 -5.12 -10.82
C ILE A 97 -0.32 -5.51 -12.14
N LEU A 98 -0.79 -4.53 -12.93
CA LEU A 98 -1.51 -4.81 -14.17
C LEU A 98 -0.62 -5.46 -15.22
N ASN A 99 0.61 -4.97 -15.38
CA ASN A 99 1.59 -5.59 -16.27
C ASN A 99 1.86 -7.05 -15.87
N CYS A 100 2.01 -7.33 -14.57
CA CYS A 100 2.19 -8.68 -14.06
C CYS A 100 0.96 -9.55 -14.35
N MET A 101 -0.25 -9.09 -14.01
CA MET A 101 -1.49 -9.82 -14.29
C MET A 101 -1.63 -10.20 -15.76
N ILE A 102 -1.40 -9.25 -16.68
CA ILE A 102 -1.51 -9.50 -18.12
C ILE A 102 -0.45 -10.49 -18.58
N SER A 103 0.81 -10.33 -18.11
CA SER A 103 1.91 -11.24 -18.46
C SER A 103 1.61 -12.68 -18.05
N TYR A 104 1.22 -12.87 -16.78
CA TYR A 104 0.94 -14.20 -16.25
C TYR A 104 -0.35 -14.81 -16.80
N ALA A 105 -1.35 -14.01 -17.15
CA ALA A 105 -2.54 -14.48 -17.87
C ALA A 105 -2.18 -15.00 -19.26
N ILE A 106 -1.32 -14.30 -20.01
CA ILE A 106 -0.83 -14.76 -21.32
C ILE A 106 -0.07 -16.08 -21.16
N TYR A 107 0.85 -16.17 -20.18
CA TYR A 107 1.59 -17.41 -19.93
C TYR A 107 0.65 -18.58 -19.60
N ALA A 108 -0.36 -18.35 -18.75
CA ALA A 108 -1.35 -19.36 -18.40
C ALA A 108 -2.15 -19.84 -19.63
N VAL A 109 -2.61 -18.93 -20.48
CA VAL A 109 -3.34 -19.27 -21.72
C VAL A 109 -2.47 -20.10 -22.66
N VAL A 110 -1.21 -19.71 -22.88
CA VAL A 110 -0.27 -20.45 -23.73
C VAL A 110 -0.02 -21.86 -23.19
N LEU A 111 0.14 -21.99 -21.88
CA LEU A 111 0.34 -23.30 -21.24
C LEU A 111 -0.89 -24.19 -21.41
N CYS A 112 -2.10 -23.69 -21.23
CA CYS A 112 -3.34 -24.46 -21.37
C CYS A 112 -3.56 -25.08 -22.77
N ILE A 113 -2.93 -24.54 -23.82
CA ILE A 113 -3.01 -25.09 -25.19
C ILE A 113 -2.12 -26.33 -25.36
N THR A 114 -1.17 -26.57 -24.44
CA THR A 114 -0.20 -27.66 -24.52
C THR A 114 -0.58 -28.85 -23.63
N VAL A 115 -0.32 -30.09 -24.08
CA VAL A 115 -0.63 -31.32 -23.33
C VAL A 115 0.10 -31.41 -21.98
N ILE A 116 1.29 -30.79 -21.87
CA ILE A 116 2.12 -30.72 -20.66
C ILE A 116 1.82 -29.47 -19.83
N GLY A 117 0.80 -28.70 -20.20
CA GLY A 117 0.51 -27.38 -19.68
C GLY A 117 0.08 -27.37 -18.21
N ILE A 118 -0.68 -28.38 -17.78
CA ILE A 118 -1.30 -28.39 -16.45
C ILE A 118 -0.25 -28.41 -15.32
N PRO A 119 0.73 -29.34 -15.28
CA PRO A 119 1.77 -29.32 -14.25
C PRO A 119 2.59 -28.02 -14.24
N VAL A 120 2.91 -27.49 -15.41
CA VAL A 120 3.69 -26.24 -15.55
C VAL A 120 2.88 -25.03 -15.10
N ALA A 121 1.57 -25.00 -15.36
CA ALA A 121 0.66 -23.95 -14.91
C ALA A 121 0.54 -23.92 -13.38
N VAL A 122 0.58 -25.07 -12.70
CA VAL A 122 0.62 -25.12 -11.23
C VAL A 122 1.89 -24.47 -10.70
N VAL A 123 3.06 -24.80 -11.26
CA VAL A 123 4.34 -24.18 -10.87
C VAL A 123 4.30 -22.67 -11.11
N LEU A 124 3.77 -22.23 -12.25
CA LEU A 124 3.61 -20.82 -12.56
C LEU A 124 2.71 -20.10 -11.55
N GLY A 125 1.59 -20.72 -11.16
CA GLY A 125 0.66 -20.19 -10.16
C GLY A 125 1.29 -20.04 -8.77
N VAL A 126 2.09 -21.02 -8.35
CA VAL A 126 2.85 -20.95 -7.09
C VAL A 126 3.89 -19.84 -7.14
N LEU A 127 4.66 -19.72 -8.24
CA LEU A 127 5.62 -18.63 -8.42
C LEU A 127 4.95 -17.25 -8.37
N TYR A 128 3.82 -17.10 -9.08
CA TYR A 128 3.03 -15.89 -9.04
C TYR A 128 2.60 -15.54 -7.61
N ALA A 129 2.05 -16.51 -6.87
CA ALA A 129 1.64 -16.31 -5.47
C ALA A 129 2.82 -15.85 -4.59
N VAL A 130 3.98 -16.49 -4.69
CA VAL A 130 5.19 -16.09 -3.96
C VAL A 130 5.56 -14.64 -4.27
N PHE A 131 5.52 -14.25 -5.54
CA PHE A 131 5.84 -12.87 -5.94
C PHE A 131 4.81 -11.85 -5.41
N VAL A 132 3.53 -12.19 -5.39
CA VAL A 132 2.50 -11.32 -4.79
C VAL A 132 2.76 -11.12 -3.29
N VAL A 133 3.12 -12.19 -2.56
CA VAL A 133 3.45 -12.09 -1.13
C VAL A 133 4.68 -11.20 -0.92
N ILE A 134 5.75 -11.37 -1.71
CA ILE A 134 6.94 -10.51 -1.62
C ILE A 134 6.58 -9.04 -1.90
N ALA A 135 5.82 -8.78 -2.96
CA ALA A 135 5.40 -7.43 -3.31
C ALA A 135 4.52 -6.80 -2.21
N THR A 136 3.65 -7.59 -1.59
CA THR A 136 2.78 -7.17 -0.47
C THR A 136 3.61 -6.74 0.73
N VAL A 137 4.56 -7.58 1.16
CA VAL A 137 5.44 -7.28 2.31
C VAL A 137 6.30 -6.05 2.03
N LYS A 138 6.87 -5.96 0.81
CA LYS A 138 7.69 -4.80 0.44
C LYS A 138 6.88 -3.50 0.36
N ALA A 139 5.68 -3.55 -0.20
CA ALA A 139 4.79 -2.38 -0.23
C ALA A 139 4.40 -1.92 1.18
N ASN A 140 4.19 -2.84 2.12
CA ASN A 140 3.94 -2.51 3.52
C ASN A 140 5.14 -1.80 4.19
N ASN A 141 6.36 -2.11 3.76
CA ASN A 141 7.58 -1.44 4.22
C ASN A 141 7.89 -0.14 3.44
N GLY A 142 7.00 0.31 2.54
CA GLY A 142 7.22 1.47 1.69
C GLY A 142 8.22 1.24 0.54
N GLU A 143 8.56 -0.01 0.25
CA GLU A 143 9.46 -0.37 -0.84
C GLU A 143 8.69 -0.71 -2.13
N TYR A 144 9.19 -0.20 -3.25
CA TYR A 144 8.73 -0.62 -4.56
C TYR A 144 9.49 -1.87 -5.04
N TRP A 145 8.74 -2.92 -5.38
CA TRP A 145 9.31 -4.14 -5.95
C TRP A 145 8.66 -4.50 -7.28
N LYS A 146 9.49 -4.58 -8.33
CA LYS A 146 9.03 -4.95 -9.67
C LYS A 146 8.82 -6.46 -9.73
N TYR A 147 7.66 -6.89 -10.22
CA TYR A 147 7.39 -8.31 -10.41
C TYR A 147 8.37 -8.91 -11.44
N PRO A 148 9.00 -10.06 -11.13
CA PRO A 148 9.78 -10.83 -12.10
C PRO A 148 8.92 -11.28 -13.28
N PHE A 149 9.57 -11.62 -14.39
CA PHE A 149 8.93 -12.16 -15.60
C PHE A 149 7.75 -11.35 -16.15
N THR A 150 7.75 -10.04 -15.89
CA THR A 150 6.67 -9.13 -16.28
C THR A 150 7.04 -8.34 -17.54
N ILE A 151 6.17 -8.41 -18.55
CA ILE A 151 6.22 -7.60 -19.76
C ILE A 151 5.59 -6.23 -19.45
N GLN A 152 6.27 -5.14 -19.82
CA GLN A 152 5.79 -3.78 -19.56
C GLN A 152 4.86 -3.29 -20.68
N PHE A 153 3.55 -3.56 -20.54
CA PHE A 153 2.52 -3.06 -21.44
C PHE A 153 2.21 -1.58 -21.18
N ILE A 154 2.18 -1.20 -19.90
CA ILE A 154 1.91 0.16 -19.44
C ILE A 154 3.18 0.73 -18.79
N LYS A 155 3.53 1.96 -19.20
CA LYS A 155 4.72 2.69 -18.76
C LYS A 155 4.40 3.71 -17.67
#